data_AF-A0A730WKE5-F1
#
_entry.id   AF-A0A730WKE5-F1
#
_cell.length_a   1.000
_cell.length_b   1.000
_cell.length_c   1.000
_cell.angle_alpha   90.00
_cell.angle_beta   90.00
_cell.angle_gamma   90.00
#
_symmetry.space_group_name_H-M   'P 1'
#
loop_
_entity.id
_entity.type
_entity.pdbx_description
1 polymer ?
#
loop_
_entity_poly.entity_id
_entity_poly.type
_entity_poly.pdbx_seq_one_letter_code
_entity_poly.pdbx_strand_id
1 'polypeptide(L)' 'MSTKFKTVITTAGAAKLAAATMPGGKKINLNVMAVGDGGGKLPDPDAGQTQLVNEVWR' A
#
# COMPACT_ATOMS: atom_id res chain seq x y z
N MET A 1 -1.39 10.64 23.32
CA MET A 1 -0.65 9.55 22.67
C MET A 1 -0.61 9.83 21.18
N SER A 2 0.55 10.18 20.61
CA SER A 2 0.66 10.34 19.16
C SER A 2 0.80 8.97 18.49
N THR A 3 0.06 8.74 17.41
CA THR A 3 0.13 7.48 16.66
C THR A 3 1.47 7.41 15.92
N LYS A 4 2.37 6.54 16.38
CA LYS A 4 3.73 6.40 15.83
C LYS A 4 3.76 5.76 14.43
N PHE A 5 2.74 4.97 14.11
CA PHE A 5 2.63 4.23 12.86
C PHE A 5 1.24 4.47 12.25
N LYS A 6 1.18 4.63 10.94
CA LYS A 6 -0.08 4.77 10.19
C LYS A 6 -0.02 3.94 8.92
N THR A 7 -1.19 3.55 8.45
CA THR A 7 -1.37 2.83 7.18
C THR A 7 -2.15 3.74 6.24
N VAL A 8 -1.69 3.84 4.99
CA VAL A 8 -2.36 4.62 3.94
C VAL A 8 -2.63 3.69 2.76
N ILE A 9 -3.85 3.72 2.25
CA ILE A 9 -4.18 3.09 0.98
C ILE A 9 -3.71 4.04 -0.13
N THR A 10 -2.87 3.55 -1.03
CA THR A 10 -2.40 4.35 -2.17
C THR A 10 -3.54 4.64 -3.13
N THR A 11 -3.41 5.69 -3.94
CA THR A 11 -4.39 6.04 -4.97
C THR A 11 -4.66 4.85 -5.91
N ALA A 12 -3.61 4.09 -6.25
CA ALA A 12 -3.74 2.88 -7.05
C ALA A 12 -4.51 1.75 -6.32
N GLY A 13 -4.27 1.57 -5.02
CA GLY A 13 -5.00 0.61 -4.20
C GLY A 13 -6.48 0.96 -4.06
N ALA A 14 -6.79 2.23 -3.82
CA ALA A 14 -8.17 2.73 -3.73
C ALA A 14 -8.93 2.53 -5.05
N ALA A 15 -8.29 2.80 -6.19
CA ALA A 15 -8.89 2.57 -7.51
C ALA A 15 -9.19 1.08 -7.75
N LYS A 16 -8.28 0.17 -7.38
CA LYS A 16 -8.51 -1.28 -7.48
C LYS A 16 -9.66 -1.74 -6.59
N LEU A 17 -9.73 -1.24 -5.36
CA LEU A 17 -10.82 -1.53 -4.43
C LEU A 17 -12.17 -1.03 -4.97
N ALA A 18 -12.21 0.20 -5.49
CA ALA A 18 -13.42 0.76 -6.10
C ALA A 18 -13.89 -0.06 -7.30
N ALA A 19 -12.98 -0.52 -8.16
CA ALA A 19 -13.33 -1.37 -9.30
C ALA A 19 -13.87 -2.75 -8.88
N ALA A 20 -13.40 -3.29 -7.75
CA ALA A 20 -13.84 -4.58 -7.24
C ALA A 20 -15.24 -4.56 -6.62
N THR A 21 -15.71 -3.39 -6.15
CA THR A 21 -17.05 -3.25 -5.54
C THR A 21 -18.14 -2.91 -6.56
N MET A 22 -17.81 -2.65 -7.81
CA MET A 22 -18.79 -2.40 -8.88
C MET A 22 -19.58 -3.68 -9.23
N PRO A 23 -20.81 -3.57 -9.77
CA PRO A 23 -21.55 -4.71 -10.31
C PRO A 23 -20.73 -5.42 -11.39
N GLY A 24 -20.48 -6.73 -11.21
CA GLY A 24 -19.58 -7.50 -12.08
C GLY A 24 -18.08 -7.31 -11.81
N GLY A 25 -17.73 -6.63 -10.71
CA GLY A 25 -16.36 -6.41 -10.27
C GLY A 25 -15.61 -7.72 -10.00
N LYS A 26 -14.32 -7.75 -10.36
CA LYS A 26 -13.46 -8.92 -10.10
C LYS A 26 -12.95 -8.88 -8.67
N LYS A 27 -12.98 -10.05 -8.01
CA LYS A 27 -12.37 -10.24 -6.70
C LYS A 27 -10.88 -9.88 -6.74
N ILE A 28 -10.44 -9.08 -5.77
CA ILE A 28 -9.02 -8.78 -5.58
C ILE A 28 -8.38 -9.96 -4.83
N ASN A 29 -7.32 -10.52 -5.40
CA ASN A 29 -6.47 -11.49 -4.73
C ASN A 29 -5.13 -10.82 -4.39
N LEU A 30 -4.77 -10.86 -3.11
CA LEU A 30 -3.50 -10.34 -2.60
C LEU A 30 -2.48 -11.48 -2.59
N ASN A 31 -1.80 -11.69 -3.72
CA ASN A 31 -0.94 -12.85 -3.92
C ASN A 31 0.53 -12.61 -3.54
N VAL A 32 0.94 -11.34 -3.51
CA VAL A 32 2.33 -10.94 -3.28
C VAL A 32 2.32 -9.83 -2.24
N MET A 33 3.27 -9.90 -1.31
CA MET A 33 3.54 -8.85 -0.34
C MET A 33 5.02 -8.54 -0.39
N ALA A 34 5.37 -7.27 -0.50
CA ALA A 34 6.74 -6.81 -0.45
C ALA A 34 6.94 -5.93 0.80
N VAL A 35 8.16 -5.92 1.34
CA VAL A 35 8.53 -5.14 2.52
C VAL A 35 9.74 -4.27 2.19
N GLY A 36 9.68 -3.00 2.56
CA GLY A 36 10.81 -2.06 2.47
C GLY A 36 11.13 -1.47 3.84
N ASP A 37 12.41 -1.23 4.11
CA ASP A 37 12.88 -0.76 5.42
C ASP A 37 13.04 0.77 5.51
N GLY A 38 12.69 1.51 4.44
CA GLY A 38 12.79 2.97 4.43
C GLY A 38 14.23 3.49 4.34
N GLY A 39 15.21 2.65 4.06
CA GLY A 39 16.64 3.00 4.12
C GLY A 39 17.12 3.28 5.54
N GLY A 40 16.51 2.62 6.54
CA GLY A 40 16.82 2.80 7.97
C GLY A 40 16.16 4.03 8.62
N LYS A 41 15.27 4.73 7.90
CA LYS A 41 14.47 5.84 8.42
C LYS A 41 12.99 5.53 8.26
N LEU A 42 12.16 5.99 9.19
CA LEU A 42 10.70 5.87 9.06
C LEU A 42 10.23 6.78 7.92
N PRO A 43 9.73 6.23 6.80
CA PRO A 43 9.13 7.04 5.76
C PRO A 43 7.79 7.58 6.27
N ASP A 44 7.37 8.76 5.78
CA ASP A 44 6.00 9.22 5.96
C ASP A 44 5.13 8.62 4.84
N PRO A 45 4.13 7.77 5.15
CA PRO A 45 3.28 7.16 4.14
C PRO A 45 2.51 8.20 3.31
N ASP A 46 2.69 8.15 1.99
CA ASP A 46 1.98 8.96 1.00
C ASP A 46 1.05 8.09 0.14
N ALA A 47 -0.16 8.59 -0.15
CA ALA A 47 -1.09 7.93 -1.05
C ALA A 47 -0.61 7.91 -2.51
N GLY A 48 0.26 8.86 -2.89
CA GLY A 48 0.90 8.89 -4.21
C GLY A 48 2.01 7.86 -4.40
N GLN A 49 2.41 7.15 -3.35
CA GLN A 49 3.54 6.23 -3.39
C GLN A 49 3.24 5.00 -4.26
N THR A 50 4.11 4.74 -5.24
CA THR A 50 3.97 3.63 -6.21
C THR A 50 4.90 2.46 -5.95
N GLN A 51 5.91 2.66 -5.09
CA GLN A 51 6.94 1.68 -4.76
C GLN A 51 7.39 1.80 -3.31
N LEU A 52 7.95 0.72 -2.76
CA LEU A 52 8.56 0.72 -1.44
C LEU A 52 9.88 1.49 -1.45
N VAL A 53 10.21 2.10 -0.32
CA VAL A 53 11.54 2.68 -0.10
C VAL A 53 12.46 1.57 0.38
N ASN A 54 13.52 1.29 -0.39
CA ASN A 54 14.48 0.21 -0.15
C ASN A 54 13.80 -1.14 0.12
N GLU A 55 13.25 -1.76 -0.93
CA GLU A 55 12.65 -3.08 -0.83
C GLU A 55 13.68 -4.13 -0.40
N VAL A 56 13.33 -4.91 0.63
CA VAL A 56 14.19 -5.91 1.25
C VAL A 56 13.62 -7.33 1.16
N TRP A 57 12.31 -7.49 0.98
CA TRP A 57 11.63 -8.80 0.87
C TRP A 57 10.47 -8.76 -0.13
N ARG A 58 10.23 -9.87 -0.85
CA ARG A 58 9.09 -10.09 -1.76
C ARG A 58 8.77 -11.57 -1.91
#